data_AF-A0A8H4UZI0-F1
#
_entry.id   AF-A0A8H4UZI0-F1
#
_cell.length_a   1.000
_cell.length_b   1.000
_cell.length_c   1.000
_cell.angle_alpha   90.00
_cell.angle_beta   90.00
_cell.angle_gamma   90.00
#
_symmetry.space_group_name_H-M   'P 1'
#
loop_
_entity.id
_entity.type
_entity.pdbx_description
1 polymer ?
#
loop_
_entity_poly.entity_id
_entity_poly.type
_entity_poly.pdbx_seq_one_letter_code
_entity_poly.pdbx_strand_id
1 'polypeptide(L)'
;MSQIPESEDKKPRFDETQDSDGTSTIEAITALVVEDHKHEIKLRTMTWQKAAWLLAGDQVCLAIMSQSWSLSVLGWVPGIITMLLSGALFWITSITMHKFIMKHPQIRDICDFGYYAFGQSKIAYAFTAFMLLANNILLIGFHVLTGAKILNTLSDHSQCTVVFSVIAMLMG
;
A
#
# COMPACT_ATOMS: atom_id res chain seq x y z
N MET A 1 23.86 53.04 45.57
CA MET A 1 24.81 51.91 45.43
C MET A 1 24.01 50.72 44.94
N SER A 2 24.07 50.22 43.72
CA SER A 2 24.76 50.54 42.46
C SER A 2 24.02 49.69 41.39
N GLN A 3 23.54 50.29 40.30
CA GLN A 3 24.00 50.07 38.90
C GLN A 3 23.72 48.66 38.30
N ILE A 4 22.91 48.67 37.23
CA ILE A 4 22.75 47.67 36.14
C ILE A 4 23.91 47.92 35.13
N PRO A 5 24.45 46.96 34.31
CA PRO A 5 23.91 46.70 32.94
C PRO A 5 24.17 45.31 32.29
N GLU A 6 23.48 45.09 31.15
CA GLU A 6 23.78 44.25 29.96
C GLU A 6 24.07 42.72 30.10
N SER A 7 23.68 41.82 29.18
CA SER A 7 23.48 41.96 27.74
C SER A 7 22.51 40.92 27.16
N GLU A 8 21.93 41.29 26.02
CA GLU A 8 21.05 40.53 25.12
C GLU A 8 21.56 39.13 24.72
N ASP A 9 20.64 38.19 24.52
CA ASP A 9 20.71 37.30 23.35
C ASP A 9 19.30 37.08 22.77
N LYS A 10 19.22 37.12 21.44
CA LYS A 10 18.02 37.30 20.61
C LYS A 10 17.95 36.18 19.58
N LYS A 11 16.90 35.34 19.70
CA LYS A 11 16.15 34.60 18.64
C LYS A 11 16.86 33.34 18.05
N PRO A 12 16.20 32.33 17.42
CA PRO A 12 14.80 32.12 16.94
C PRO A 12 14.07 30.91 17.58
N ARG A 13 12.73 30.81 17.63
CA ARG A 13 11.69 30.55 16.60
C ARG A 13 11.65 29.09 16.07
N PHE A 14 10.49 28.46 16.32
CA PHE A 14 9.81 27.30 15.69
C PHE A 14 9.91 25.90 16.31
N ASP A 15 8.70 25.42 16.64
CA ASP A 15 8.15 24.06 16.53
C ASP A 15 8.30 23.08 17.70
N GLU A 16 7.19 22.88 18.42
CA GLU A 16 6.81 21.59 19.03
C GLU A 16 5.32 21.63 19.43
N THR A 17 4.43 21.61 18.44
CA THR A 17 3.04 21.18 18.66
C THR A 17 2.73 20.04 17.69
N GLN A 18 3.28 18.86 17.97
CA GLN A 18 2.94 17.63 17.26
C GLN A 18 2.83 16.39 18.17
N ASP A 19 2.44 16.53 19.44
CA ASP A 19 2.23 15.35 20.32
C ASP A 19 0.79 15.14 20.81
N SER A 20 -0.15 16.03 20.48
CA SER A 20 -1.53 15.91 20.95
C SER A 20 -2.42 14.99 20.09
N ASP A 21 -2.05 14.70 18.84
CA ASP A 21 -2.89 13.95 17.88
C ASP A 21 -2.49 12.46 17.73
N GLY A 22 -1.24 12.13 18.05
CA GLY A 22 -0.75 10.75 18.04
C GLY A 22 -1.33 9.92 19.20
N THR A 23 -1.40 10.51 20.40
CA THR A 23 -1.91 9.85 21.61
C THR A 23 -3.37 9.46 21.47
N SER A 24 -4.23 10.34 20.94
CA SER A 24 -5.66 10.08 20.72
C SER A 24 -5.91 9.00 19.66
N THR A 25 -5.10 8.96 18.60
CA THR A 25 -5.19 7.95 17.54
C THR A 25 -4.80 6.56 18.05
N ILE A 26 -3.74 6.47 18.86
CA ILE A 26 -3.30 5.21 19.49
C ILE A 26 -4.36 4.69 20.47
N GLU A 27 -4.99 5.56 21.25
CA GLU A 27 -6.09 5.20 22.14
C GLU A 27 -7.32 4.68 21.36
N ALA A 28 -7.69 5.34 20.26
CA ALA A 28 -8.78 4.91 19.39
C ALA A 28 -8.51 3.54 18.74
N ILE A 29 -7.28 3.30 18.27
CA ILE A 29 -6.87 2.00 17.72
C ILE A 29 -6.91 0.93 18.81
N THR A 30 -6.43 1.23 20.01
CA THR A 30 -6.41 0.30 21.15
C THR A 30 -7.82 -0.06 21.59
N ALA A 31 -8.74 0.92 21.66
CA ALA A 31 -10.14 0.68 21.95
C ALA A 31 -10.81 -0.24 20.92
N LEU A 32 -10.51 -0.05 19.62
CA LEU A 32 -10.99 -0.92 18.55
C LEU A 32 -10.38 -2.33 18.60
N VAL A 33 -9.12 -2.48 19.01
CA VAL A 33 -8.50 -3.81 19.23
C VAL A 33 -9.18 -4.53 20.38
N VAL A 34 -9.45 -3.84 21.50
CA VAL A 34 -10.16 -4.44 22.65
C VAL A 34 -11.58 -4.86 22.28
N GLU A 35 -12.25 -4.10 21.40
CA GLU A 35 -13.57 -4.44 20.85
C GLU A 35 -13.50 -5.67 19.93
N ASP A 36 -12.53 -5.72 19.02
CA ASP A 36 -12.27 -6.86 18.12
C ASP A 36 -11.93 -8.15 18.91
N HIS A 37 -11.30 -8.03 20.08
CA HIS A 37 -11.03 -9.16 20.98
C HIS A 37 -12.29 -9.76 21.63
N LYS A 38 -13.41 -9.05 21.64
CA LYS A 38 -14.71 -9.54 22.14
C LYS A 38 -15.50 -10.30 21.06
N HIS A 39 -15.17 -10.09 19.79
CA HIS A 39 -15.76 -10.82 18.67
C HIS A 39 -15.05 -12.17 18.46
N GLU A 40 -15.79 -13.17 17.98
CA GLU A 40 -15.27 -14.52 17.71
C GLU A 40 -14.18 -14.51 16.61
N ILE A 41 -14.28 -13.56 15.67
CA ILE A 41 -13.33 -13.37 14.57
C ILE A 41 -12.46 -12.15 14.89
N LYS A 42 -11.21 -12.39 15.32
CA LYS A 42 -10.21 -11.32 15.52
C LYS A 42 -9.55 -10.97 14.19
N LEU A 43 -9.85 -9.78 13.67
CA LEU A 43 -9.34 -9.27 12.40
C LEU A 43 -7.95 -8.62 12.54
N ARG A 44 -7.60 -8.12 13.74
CA ARG A 44 -6.34 -7.39 14.00
C ARG A 44 -5.24 -8.21 14.69
N THR A 45 -4.96 -9.42 14.21
CA THR A 45 -3.94 -10.32 14.81
C THR A 45 -2.55 -10.22 14.18
N MET A 46 -2.42 -9.58 13.01
CA MET A 46 -1.16 -9.54 12.27
C MET A 46 -0.31 -8.33 12.64
N THR A 47 0.92 -8.58 13.08
CA THR A 47 1.91 -7.52 13.34
C THR A 47 2.22 -6.78 12.03
N TRP A 48 2.34 -5.44 12.10
CA TRP A 48 2.67 -4.59 10.96
C TRP A 48 3.93 -5.05 10.19
N GLN A 49 4.93 -5.59 10.92
CA GLN A 49 6.15 -6.14 10.32
C GLN A 49 5.88 -7.32 9.36
N LYS A 50 4.99 -8.25 9.75
CA LYS A 50 4.63 -9.39 8.90
C LYS A 50 3.87 -8.93 7.66
N ALA A 51 2.97 -7.97 7.83
CA ALA A 51 2.21 -7.36 6.73
C ALA A 51 3.13 -6.64 5.75
N ALA A 52 4.08 -5.84 6.26
CA ALA A 52 5.03 -5.11 5.45
C ALA A 52 5.90 -6.04 4.59
N TRP A 53 6.43 -7.12 5.17
CA TRP A 53 7.27 -8.06 4.42
C TRP A 53 6.48 -8.84 3.36
N LEU A 54 5.27 -9.26 3.69
CA LEU A 54 4.38 -9.97 2.76
C LEU A 54 4.03 -9.09 1.55
N LEU A 55 3.62 -7.83 1.80
CA LEU A 55 3.31 -6.88 0.74
C LEU A 55 4.55 -6.49 -0.06
N ALA A 56 5.69 -6.26 0.60
CA ALA A 56 6.93 -5.90 -0.10
C ALA A 56 7.39 -7.01 -1.07
N GLY A 57 7.31 -8.28 -0.65
CA GLY A 57 7.69 -9.42 -1.49
C GLY A 57 6.85 -9.51 -2.76
N ASP A 58 5.54 -9.33 -2.63
CA ASP A 58 4.61 -9.31 -3.77
C ASP A 58 4.92 -8.18 -4.76
N GLN A 59 5.11 -6.96 -4.25
CA GLN A 59 5.38 -5.79 -5.10
C GLN A 59 6.73 -5.89 -5.82
N VAL A 60 7.76 -6.46 -5.18
CA VAL A 60 9.07 -6.70 -5.82
C VAL A 60 8.94 -7.74 -6.94
N CYS A 61 8.15 -8.79 -6.74
CA CYS A 61 7.87 -9.79 -7.77
C CYS A 61 7.19 -9.15 -8.99
N LEU A 62 6.12 -8.38 -8.76
CA LEU A 62 5.37 -7.67 -9.81
C LEU A 62 6.27 -6.71 -10.61
N ALA A 63 7.15 -5.98 -9.90
CA ALA A 63 8.07 -5.02 -10.50
C ALA A 63 9.09 -5.70 -11.43
N ILE A 64 9.86 -6.68 -10.93
CA ILE A 64 10.92 -7.34 -11.72
C ILE A 64 10.35 -7.99 -12.98
N MET A 65 9.18 -8.63 -12.86
CA MET A 65 8.56 -9.35 -13.96
C MET A 65 8.02 -8.45 -15.05
N SER A 66 7.37 -7.35 -14.71
CA SER A 66 6.81 -6.41 -15.69
C SER A 66 7.89 -5.49 -16.28
N GLN A 67 8.84 -5.05 -15.45
CA GLN A 67 9.88 -4.09 -15.86
C GLN A 67 10.92 -4.73 -16.77
N SER A 68 11.24 -6.01 -16.59
CA SER A 68 12.22 -6.72 -17.43
C SER A 68 11.88 -6.65 -18.92
N TRP A 69 10.60 -6.82 -19.28
CA TRP A 69 10.15 -6.71 -20.67
C TRP A 69 10.09 -5.24 -21.14
N SER A 70 9.53 -4.34 -20.32
CA SER A 70 9.41 -2.92 -20.65
C SER A 70 10.76 -2.26 -20.94
N LEU A 71 11.79 -2.58 -20.15
CA LEU A 71 13.16 -2.08 -20.33
C LEU A 71 13.80 -2.58 -21.63
N SER A 72 13.49 -3.81 -22.07
CA SER A 72 13.99 -4.35 -23.33
C SER A 72 13.37 -3.67 -24.56
N VAL A 73 12.15 -3.13 -24.45
CA VAL A 73 11.42 -2.51 -25.57
C VAL A 73 11.67 -1.01 -25.62
N LEU A 74 11.57 -0.29 -24.50
CA LEU A 74 11.72 1.16 -24.44
C LEU A 74 13.17 1.62 -24.24
N GLY A 75 14.02 0.77 -23.67
CA GLY A 75 15.39 1.12 -23.29
C GLY A 75 15.50 1.73 -21.87
N TRP A 76 16.74 1.85 -21.41
CA TRP A 76 17.06 2.21 -20.02
C TRP A 76 16.59 3.61 -19.60
N VAL A 77 16.79 4.61 -20.46
CA VAL A 77 16.50 6.02 -20.14
C VAL A 77 15.01 6.26 -19.89
N PRO A 78 14.07 5.94 -20.81
CA PRO A 78 12.65 6.14 -20.57
C PRO A 78 12.08 5.22 -19.47
N GLY A 79 12.66 4.02 -19.29
CA GLY A 79 12.26 3.11 -18.21
C GLY A 79 12.51 3.68 -16.82
N ILE A 80 13.69 4.28 -16.59
CA ILE A 80 14.01 4.90 -15.28
C ILE A 80 13.12 6.12 -15.02
N ILE A 81 12.88 6.96 -16.03
CA ILE A 81 12.05 8.17 -15.87
C ILE A 81 10.63 7.78 -15.44
N THR A 82 10.03 6.78 -16.10
CA THR A 82 8.69 6.29 -15.76
C THR A 82 8.64 5.59 -14.39
N MET A 83 9.70 4.90 -13.99
CA MET A 83 9.83 4.31 -12.65
C MET A 83 9.88 5.38 -11.55
N LEU A 84 10.61 6.47 -11.75
CA LEU A 84 10.67 7.57 -10.79
C LEU A 84 9.32 8.31 -10.69
N LEU A 85 8.67 8.57 -11.83
CA LEU A 85 7.35 9.20 -11.88
C LEU A 85 6.29 8.36 -11.14
N SER A 86 6.22 7.06 -11.44
CA SER A 86 5.29 6.15 -10.76
C SER A 86 5.60 6.01 -9.27
N GLY A 87 6.87 5.94 -8.89
CA GLY A 87 7.31 5.93 -7.50
C GLY A 87 6.88 7.19 -6.73
N ALA A 88 7.01 8.38 -7.33
CA ALA A 88 6.56 9.63 -6.73
C ALA A 88 5.03 9.66 -6.53
N LEU A 89 4.27 9.21 -7.54
CA LEU A 89 2.81 9.11 -7.43
C LEU A 89 2.36 8.13 -6.35
N PHE A 90 3.03 6.98 -6.26
CA PHE A 90 2.77 5.99 -5.21
C PHE A 90 3.08 6.56 -3.82
N TRP A 91 4.20 7.27 -3.67
CA TRP A 91 4.58 7.91 -2.41
C TRP A 91 3.55 8.94 -1.94
N ILE A 92 3.09 9.82 -2.84
CA ILE A 92 2.06 10.82 -2.53
C ILE A 92 0.76 10.14 -2.09
N THR A 93 0.36 9.08 -2.80
CA THR A 93 -0.85 8.31 -2.48
C THR A 93 -0.72 7.62 -1.12
N SER A 94 0.42 7.02 -0.83
CA SER A 94 0.73 6.35 0.43
C SER A 94 0.63 7.31 1.63
N ILE A 95 1.25 8.49 1.54
CA ILE A 95 1.17 9.49 2.62
C ILE A 95 -0.27 9.99 2.81
N THR A 96 -1.01 10.19 1.72
CA THR A 96 -2.40 10.64 1.77
C THR A 96 -3.29 9.61 2.46
N MET A 97 -3.16 8.35 2.06
CA MET A 97 -3.88 7.23 2.65
C MET A 97 -3.54 7.06 4.14
N HIS A 98 -2.25 7.15 4.49
CA HIS A 98 -1.80 7.03 5.88
C HIS A 98 -2.43 8.08 6.80
N LYS A 99 -2.41 9.36 6.37
CA LYS A 99 -3.06 10.45 7.12
C LYS A 99 -4.57 10.24 7.27
N PHE A 100 -5.23 9.71 6.24
CA PHE A 100 -6.66 9.44 6.28
C PHE A 100 -7.01 8.29 7.25
N ILE A 101 -6.26 7.19 7.21
CA ILE A 101 -6.48 6.03 8.09
C ILE A 101 -6.24 6.41 9.55
N MET A 102 -5.25 7.26 9.85
CA MET A 102 -5.03 7.76 11.21
C MET A 102 -6.20 8.62 11.71
N LYS A 103 -6.81 9.43 10.83
CA LYS A 103 -7.96 10.26 11.19
C LYS A 103 -9.28 9.49 11.32
N HIS A 104 -9.46 8.42 10.55
CA HIS A 104 -10.67 7.60 10.54
C HIS A 104 -10.35 6.11 10.73
N PRO A 105 -9.94 5.69 11.95
CA PRO A 105 -9.49 4.32 12.22
C PRO A 105 -10.64 3.27 12.20
N GLN A 106 -11.88 3.72 12.06
CA GLN A 106 -13.07 2.87 11.89
C GLN A 106 -13.24 2.35 10.45
N ILE A 107 -12.61 2.99 9.46
CA ILE A 107 -12.69 2.58 8.06
C ILE A 107 -11.71 1.43 7.85
N ARG A 108 -12.24 0.24 7.50
CA ARG A 108 -11.45 -0.98 7.32
C ARG A 108 -11.21 -1.33 5.84
N ASP A 109 -12.09 -0.89 4.96
CA ASP A 109 -12.06 -1.21 3.53
C ASP A 109 -11.84 0.01 2.64
N ILE A 110 -11.18 -0.20 1.50
CA ILE A 110 -10.93 0.86 0.51
C ILE A 110 -12.21 1.28 -0.23
N CYS A 111 -13.25 0.45 -0.20
CA CYS A 111 -14.58 0.80 -0.71
C CYS A 111 -15.21 1.93 0.11
N ASP A 112 -15.07 1.86 1.43
CA ASP A 112 -15.51 2.92 2.34
C ASP A 112 -14.67 4.17 2.16
N PHE A 113 -13.34 4.03 2.00
CA PHE A 113 -12.47 5.15 1.63
C PHE A 113 -12.99 5.86 0.35
N GLY A 114 -13.34 5.10 -0.68
CA GLY A 114 -13.91 5.64 -1.93
C GLY A 114 -15.24 6.36 -1.71
N TYR A 115 -16.11 5.82 -0.86
CA TYR A 115 -17.38 6.45 -0.50
C TYR A 115 -17.17 7.81 0.20
N TYR A 116 -16.25 7.88 1.15
CA TYR A 116 -15.93 9.14 1.84
C TYR A 116 -15.20 10.14 0.92
N ALA A 117 -14.28 9.67 0.07
CA ALA A 117 -13.54 10.51 -0.87
C ALA A 117 -14.44 11.12 -1.96
N PHE A 118 -15.48 10.41 -2.42
CA PHE A 118 -16.43 10.87 -3.44
C PHE A 118 -17.72 11.48 -2.87
N GLY A 119 -17.72 11.91 -1.60
CA GLY A 119 -18.84 12.68 -1.04
C GLY A 119 -20.10 11.87 -0.77
N GLN A 120 -19.96 10.65 -0.24
CA GLN A 120 -21.06 9.81 0.26
C GLN A 120 -22.08 9.36 -0.79
N SER A 121 -21.67 9.22 -2.05
CA SER A 121 -22.52 8.64 -3.09
C SER A 121 -22.47 7.11 -3.06
N LYS A 122 -23.63 6.46 -2.92
CA LYS A 122 -23.75 4.98 -3.02
C LYS A 122 -23.26 4.43 -4.36
N ILE A 123 -23.34 5.23 -5.43
CA ILE A 123 -22.86 4.87 -6.76
C ILE A 123 -21.32 4.82 -6.77
N ALA A 124 -20.66 5.77 -6.09
CA ALA A 124 -19.21 5.78 -5.96
C ALA A 124 -18.71 4.57 -5.18
N TYR A 125 -19.42 4.17 -4.11
CA TYR A 125 -19.11 2.93 -3.38
C TYR A 125 -19.18 1.70 -4.28
N ALA A 126 -20.29 1.53 -5.02
CA ALA A 126 -20.46 0.38 -5.91
C ALA A 126 -19.42 0.35 -7.03
N PHE A 127 -19.07 1.52 -7.58
CA PHE A 127 -18.04 1.64 -8.61
C PHE A 127 -16.64 1.32 -8.06
N THR A 128 -16.26 1.86 -6.90
CA THR A 128 -14.98 1.55 -6.26
C THR A 128 -14.88 0.08 -5.88
N ALA A 129 -15.97 -0.52 -5.38
CA ALA A 129 -16.02 -1.95 -5.06
C ALA A 129 -15.85 -2.82 -6.31
N PHE A 130 -16.52 -2.48 -7.41
CA PHE A 130 -16.35 -3.18 -8.70
C PHE A 130 -14.91 -3.06 -9.22
N MET A 131 -14.34 -1.85 -9.17
CA MET A 131 -12.97 -1.60 -9.63
C MET A 131 -11.94 -2.34 -8.78
N LEU A 132 -12.14 -2.40 -7.46
CA LEU A 132 -11.30 -3.17 -6.54
C LEU A 132 -11.36 -4.67 -6.85
N LEU A 133 -12.57 -5.21 -7.04
CA LEU A 133 -12.77 -6.61 -7.38
C LEU A 133 -12.08 -6.95 -8.71
N ALA A 134 -12.28 -6.12 -9.73
CA ALA A 134 -11.64 -6.29 -11.03
C ALA A 134 -10.11 -6.24 -10.91
N ASN A 135 -9.55 -5.31 -10.12
CA ASN A 135 -8.11 -5.23 -9.89
C ASN A 135 -7.54 -6.50 -9.21
N ASN A 136 -8.24 -7.04 -8.21
CA ASN A 136 -7.84 -8.29 -7.55
C ASN A 136 -7.85 -9.49 -8.51
N ILE A 137 -8.90 -9.62 -9.34
CA ILE A 137 -8.98 -10.70 -10.34
C ILE A 137 -7.85 -10.60 -11.36
N LEU A 138 -7.54 -9.39 -11.82
CA LEU A 138 -6.44 -9.16 -12.76
C LEU A 138 -5.07 -9.47 -12.13
N LEU A 139 -4.87 -9.15 -10.86
CA LEU A 139 -3.65 -9.53 -10.14
C LEU A 139 -3.48 -11.04 -10.02
N ILE A 140 -4.53 -11.76 -9.62
CA ILE A 140 -4.50 -13.23 -9.54
C ILE A 140 -4.22 -13.83 -10.92
N GLY A 141 -4.90 -13.34 -11.95
CA GLY A 141 -4.64 -13.74 -13.34
C GLY A 141 -3.20 -13.46 -13.79
N PHE A 142 -2.64 -12.32 -13.38
CA PHE A 142 -1.24 -12.00 -13.62
C PHE A 142 -0.31 -13.03 -12.97
N HIS A 143 -0.50 -13.40 -11.70
CA HIS A 143 0.34 -14.40 -11.02
C HIS A 143 0.30 -15.77 -11.70
N VAL A 144 -0.88 -16.22 -12.14
CA VAL A 144 -1.03 -17.50 -12.86
C VAL A 144 -0.31 -17.44 -14.21
N LEU A 145 -0.48 -16.37 -14.98
CA LEU A 145 0.19 -16.19 -16.28
C LEU A 145 1.71 -16.13 -16.13
N THR A 146 2.17 -15.39 -15.13
CA THR A 146 3.56 -15.26 -14.71
C THR A 146 4.16 -16.61 -14.32
N GLY A 147 3.49 -17.37 -13.46
CA GLY A 147 3.92 -18.70 -13.05
C GLY A 147 4.02 -19.67 -14.23
N ALA A 148 3.03 -19.63 -15.12
CA ALA A 148 3.03 -20.43 -16.34
C ALA A 148 4.21 -20.10 -17.26
N LYS A 149 4.50 -18.81 -17.44
CA LYS A 149 5.66 -18.33 -18.23
C LYS A 149 6.98 -18.81 -17.64
N ILE A 150 7.15 -18.71 -16.32
CA ILE A 150 8.36 -19.14 -15.63
C ILE A 150 8.54 -20.67 -15.76
N LEU A 151 7.50 -21.45 -15.47
CA LEU A 151 7.53 -22.91 -15.61
C LEU A 151 7.83 -23.34 -17.04
N ASN A 152 7.22 -22.67 -18.02
CA ASN A 152 7.44 -22.94 -19.43
C ASN A 152 8.90 -22.67 -19.86
N THR A 153 9.51 -21.61 -19.35
CA THR A 153 10.93 -21.30 -19.59
C THR A 153 11.86 -22.30 -18.89
N LEU A 154 11.56 -22.70 -17.66
CA LEU A 154 12.38 -23.68 -16.91
C LEU A 154 12.31 -25.10 -17.49
N SER A 155 11.21 -25.44 -18.15
CA SER A 155 11.00 -26.76 -18.74
C SER A 155 11.43 -26.85 -20.22
N ASP A 156 12.18 -25.89 -20.74
CA ASP A 156 12.62 -25.83 -22.16
C ASP A 156 11.46 -26.01 -23.16
N HIS A 157 10.31 -25.38 -22.91
CA HIS A 157 9.13 -25.49 -23.78
C HIS A 157 8.64 -26.92 -24.05
N SER A 158 8.78 -27.84 -23.08
CA SER A 158 8.39 -29.24 -23.23
C SER A 158 6.90 -29.45 -23.55
N GLN A 159 6.02 -28.54 -23.10
CA GLN A 159 4.56 -28.63 -23.24
C GLN A 159 3.94 -27.26 -23.58
N CYS A 160 2.66 -27.25 -23.97
CA CYS A 160 1.92 -26.02 -24.21
C CYS A 160 1.80 -25.18 -22.92
N THR A 161 2.02 -23.86 -23.04
CA THR A 161 1.93 -22.91 -21.90
C THR A 161 0.58 -22.97 -21.17
N VAL A 162 -0.50 -23.37 -21.85
CA VAL A 162 -1.83 -23.59 -21.26
C VAL A 162 -1.81 -24.67 -20.16
N VAL A 163 -1.04 -25.76 -20.36
CA VAL A 163 -0.91 -26.83 -19.36
C VAL A 163 -0.17 -26.31 -18.13
N PHE A 164 0.88 -25.50 -18.33
CA PHE A 164 1.60 -24.86 -17.24
C PHE A 164 0.75 -23.81 -16.50
N SER A 165 -0.20 -23.14 -17.17
CA SER A 165 -1.17 -22.25 -16.51
C SER A 165 -2.10 -23.01 -15.58
N VAL A 166 -2.58 -24.20 -15.98
CA VAL A 166 -3.40 -25.04 -15.10
C VAL A 166 -2.59 -25.53 -13.90
N ILE A 167 -1.34 -25.95 -14.10
CA ILE A 167 -0.46 -26.37 -13.00
C ILE A 167 -0.19 -25.20 -12.04
N ALA A 168 0.12 -24.01 -12.56
CA ALA A 168 0.34 -22.81 -11.75
C ALA A 168 -0.90 -22.42 -10.94
N MET A 169 -2.11 -22.57 -11.51
CA MET A 169 -3.38 -22.35 -10.81
C MET A 169 -3.64 -23.38 -9.71
N LEU A 170 -3.17 -24.63 -9.86
CA LEU A 170 -3.34 -25.67 -8.84
C LEU A 170 -2.29 -25.55 -7.71
N MET A 171 -1.12 -24.98 -7.99
CA MET A 171 -0.04 -24.82 -7.02
C MET A 171 -0.16 -23.54 -6.18
N GLY A 172 -0.78 -22.48 -6.73
CA GLY A 172 -1.06 -21.22 -6.05
C GLY A 172 -2.40 -21.25 -5.32
#